data_AF-A0A0N0PFD7-F1
#
_entry.id   AF-A0A0N0PFD7-F1
#
_cell.length_a   1.000
_cell.length_b   1.000
_cell.length_c   1.000
_cell.angle_alpha   90.00
_cell.angle_beta   90.00
_cell.angle_gamma   90.00
#
_symmetry.space_group_name_H-M   'P 1'
#
loop_
_entity.id
_entity.type
_entity.pdbx_description
1 polymer ?
#
loop_
_entity_poly.entity_id
_entity_poly.type
_entity_poly.pdbx_seq_one_letter_code
_entity_poly.pdbx_strand_id
1 'polypeptide(L)'
;MGYNYLYSINLYILFVFVEGLNAALFYDNPDPRSYVSLVPTSAVTGEGMGNLLAMIVQACEGPLHKRLVFSHQLLATVLEVKAIPGLGTTIDTILINGTLHEGDTIILAGTDGPIVTQIRSLLMPQPMKELRVKNAYMEHKEVVGAQGVKIAAKELEKAIAGLNLLVAQKPDEVDVLKEEVARELKSALSSIKLSERGVYVQASTLGSLEALLEFLRTSKIPYSAIRIGPVVKRDVMKASAMLEHDSQYATILAFDVKVM
;
A
#
# COMPACT_ATOMS: atom_id res chain seq x y z
N MET A 1 19.07 37.13 4.56
CA MET A 1 18.45 35.78 4.47
C MET A 1 17.37 35.66 3.38
N GLY A 2 16.62 36.71 3.02
CA GLY A 2 15.57 36.62 1.98
C GLY A 2 16.04 36.33 0.54
N TYR A 3 17.20 36.85 0.11
CA TYR A 3 17.67 36.66 -1.27
C TYR A 3 17.99 35.20 -1.61
N ASN A 4 18.68 34.45 -0.73
CA ASN A 4 18.99 33.03 -0.96
C ASN A 4 17.72 32.17 -1.05
N TYR A 5 16.65 32.56 -0.37
CA TYR A 5 15.39 31.82 -0.36
C TYR A 5 14.64 31.94 -1.69
N LEU A 6 14.57 33.16 -2.25
CA LEU A 6 14.00 33.41 -3.58
C LEU A 6 14.80 32.74 -4.70
N TYR A 7 16.14 32.72 -4.60
CA TYR A 7 16.96 31.98 -5.57
C TYR A 7 16.71 30.47 -5.51
N SER A 8 16.57 29.91 -4.30
CA SER A 8 16.28 28.49 -4.13
C SER A 8 14.90 28.14 -4.70
N ILE A 9 13.87 28.94 -4.43
CA ILE A 9 12.52 28.72 -4.97
C ILE A 9 12.50 28.77 -6.51
N ASN A 10 13.14 29.78 -7.11
CA ASN A 10 13.20 29.88 -8.57
C ASN A 10 13.95 28.71 -9.20
N LEU A 11 14.99 28.19 -8.54
CA LEU A 11 15.69 26.99 -8.98
C LEU A 11 14.79 25.75 -8.93
N TYR A 12 13.96 25.60 -7.89
CA TYR A 12 12.99 24.52 -7.80
C TYR A 12 11.88 24.63 -8.86
N ILE A 13 11.37 25.83 -9.11
CA ILE A 13 10.39 26.05 -10.20
C ILE A 13 11.00 25.65 -11.54
N LEU A 14 12.26 26.01 -11.79
CA LEU A 14 12.97 25.61 -13.00
C LEU A 14 13.15 24.09 -13.10
N PHE A 15 13.49 23.43 -11.99
CA PHE A 15 13.62 21.97 -11.94
C PHE A 15 12.29 21.26 -12.26
N VAL A 16 11.19 21.70 -11.64
CA VAL A 16 9.86 21.15 -11.89
C VAL A 16 9.42 21.41 -13.33
N PHE A 17 9.81 22.55 -13.91
CA PHE A 17 9.57 22.87 -15.30
C PHE A 17 10.32 21.96 -16.28
N VAL A 18 11.57 21.56 -15.96
CA VAL A 18 12.33 20.58 -16.76
C VAL A 18 11.61 19.22 -16.82
N GLU A 19 10.93 18.83 -15.74
CA GLU A 19 10.08 17.64 -15.68
C GLU A 19 8.70 17.82 -16.37
N GLY A 20 8.47 18.95 -17.04
CA GLY A 20 7.26 19.22 -17.81
C GLY A 20 6.07 19.74 -16.99
N LEU A 21 6.30 20.17 -15.75
CA LEU A 21 5.26 20.68 -14.86
C LEU A 21 5.44 22.19 -14.64
N ASN A 22 4.35 22.95 -14.76
CA ASN A 22 4.36 24.35 -14.35
C ASN A 22 4.22 24.42 -12.83
N ALA A 23 4.99 25.29 -12.17
CA ALA A 23 4.94 25.47 -10.72
C ALA A 23 5.00 26.95 -10.34
N ALA A 24 4.31 27.30 -9.27
CA ALA A 24 4.29 28.64 -8.70
C ALA A 24 4.14 28.55 -7.19
N LEU A 25 4.50 29.61 -6.46
CA LEU A 25 4.19 29.68 -5.03
C LEU A 25 2.67 29.63 -4.83
N PHE A 26 2.22 28.96 -3.78
CA PHE A 26 0.80 28.66 -3.58
C PHE A 26 -0.11 29.90 -3.55
N TYR A 27 0.41 31.06 -3.14
CA TYR A 27 -0.32 32.34 -3.11
C TYR A 27 -0.27 33.14 -4.42
N ASP A 28 0.70 32.84 -5.30
CA ASP A 28 0.88 33.48 -6.61
C ASP A 28 0.49 32.52 -7.76
N ASN A 29 -0.17 31.41 -7.45
CA ASN A 29 -0.53 30.41 -8.44
C ASN A 29 -1.65 30.95 -9.36
N PRO A 30 -1.39 31.14 -10.67
CA PRO A 30 -2.39 31.71 -11.58
C PRO A 30 -3.53 30.75 -11.91
N ASP A 31 -3.27 29.43 -11.90
CA ASP A 31 -4.26 28.38 -12.16
C ASP A 31 -3.90 27.09 -11.42
N PRO A 32 -4.58 26.80 -10.28
CA PRO A 32 -4.34 25.60 -9.48
C PRO A 32 -4.59 24.26 -10.22
N ARG A 33 -5.22 24.26 -11.40
CA ARG A 33 -5.44 23.04 -12.18
C ARG A 33 -4.26 22.67 -13.07
N SER A 34 -3.52 23.65 -13.55
CA SER A 34 -2.40 23.47 -14.48
C SER A 34 -1.03 23.77 -13.87
N TYR A 35 -0.99 24.44 -12.71
CA TYR A 35 0.22 24.74 -11.97
C TYR A 35 0.25 24.01 -10.62
N VAL A 36 1.40 23.44 -10.30
CA VAL A 36 1.71 22.88 -8.98
C VAL A 36 1.95 24.02 -7.98
N SER A 37 1.16 24.05 -6.92
CA SER A 37 1.34 25.01 -5.81
C SER A 37 2.49 24.59 -4.89
N LEU A 38 3.54 25.40 -4.82
CA LEU A 38 4.66 25.22 -3.92
C LEU A 38 4.38 25.91 -2.57
N VAL A 39 4.38 25.13 -1.49
CA VAL A 39 4.23 25.63 -0.12
C VAL A 39 5.56 25.52 0.61
N PRO A 40 6.25 26.64 0.90
CA PRO A 40 7.47 26.61 1.70
C PRO A 40 7.13 26.21 3.13
N THR A 41 7.79 25.17 3.65
CA THR A 41 7.60 24.69 5.02
C THR A 41 8.93 24.38 5.70
N SER A 42 8.92 24.37 7.03
CA SER A 42 10.02 23.88 7.86
C SER A 42 9.46 22.91 8.90
N ALA A 43 9.83 21.63 8.78
CA ALA A 43 9.39 20.60 9.73
C ALA A 43 9.99 20.79 11.14
N VAL A 44 11.11 21.51 11.25
CA VAL A 44 11.79 21.76 12.55
C VAL A 44 11.13 22.91 13.29
N THR A 45 10.87 24.02 12.61
CA THR A 45 10.29 25.22 13.24
C THR A 45 8.75 25.23 13.19
N GLY A 46 8.15 24.43 12.31
CA GLY A 46 6.71 24.40 12.06
C GLY A 46 6.21 25.50 11.13
N GLU A 47 7.10 26.36 10.61
CA GLU A 47 6.73 27.44 9.69
C GLU A 47 6.13 26.86 8.40
N GLY A 48 5.09 27.52 7.88
CA GLY A 48 4.41 27.11 6.64
C GLY A 48 3.50 25.89 6.76
N MET A 49 3.51 25.14 7.87
CA MET A 49 2.64 23.98 8.06
C MET A 49 1.15 24.36 8.05
N GLY A 50 0.79 25.53 8.60
CA GLY A 50 -0.58 26.05 8.51
C GLY A 50 -1.02 26.29 7.07
N ASN A 51 -0.12 26.81 6.23
CA ASN A 51 -0.39 27.04 4.81
C ASN A 51 -0.56 25.71 4.08
N LEU A 52 0.28 24.72 4.40
CA LEU A 52 0.17 23.38 3.83
C LEU A 52 -1.17 22.73 4.18
N LEU A 53 -1.58 22.80 5.45
CA LEU A 53 -2.89 22.29 5.89
C LEU A 53 -4.04 23.01 5.21
N ALA A 54 -3.97 24.34 5.09
CA ALA A 54 -4.97 25.14 4.39
C ALA A 54 -5.11 24.72 2.91
N MET A 55 -3.98 24.49 2.22
CA MET A 55 -3.98 24.02 0.83
C MET A 55 -4.64 22.64 0.69
N ILE A 56 -4.39 21.73 1.63
CA ILE A 56 -5.02 20.40 1.64
C ILE A 56 -6.54 20.54 1.84
N VAL A 57 -6.99 21.35 2.80
CA VAL A 57 -8.42 21.58 3.05
C VAL A 57 -9.10 22.17 1.81
N GLN A 58 -8.50 23.18 1.19
CA GLN A 58 -9.02 23.79 -0.05
C GLN A 58 -9.12 22.78 -1.20
N ALA A 59 -8.13 21.89 -1.34
CA ALA A 59 -8.18 20.83 -2.35
C ALA A 59 -9.31 19.82 -2.08
N CYS A 60 -9.51 19.44 -0.81
CA CYS A 60 -10.58 18.54 -0.38
C CYS A 60 -11.97 19.14 -0.62
N GLU A 61 -12.18 20.41 -0.30
CA GLU A 61 -13.46 21.11 -0.48
C GLU A 61 -13.75 21.49 -1.94
N GLY A 62 -12.72 21.76 -2.74
CA GLY A 62 -12.85 22.16 -4.14
C GLY A 62 -12.82 20.96 -5.10
N PRO A 63 -11.68 20.71 -5.76
CA PRO A 63 -11.59 19.74 -6.86
C PRO A 63 -11.86 18.29 -6.44
N LEU A 64 -11.56 17.91 -5.19
CA LEU A 64 -11.70 16.53 -4.73
C LEU A 64 -13.06 16.22 -4.13
N HIS A 65 -13.92 17.21 -3.87
CA HIS A 65 -15.18 17.05 -3.15
C HIS A 65 -16.02 15.88 -3.69
N LYS A 66 -16.22 15.81 -5.01
CA LYS A 66 -17.01 14.74 -5.64
C LYS A 66 -16.43 13.33 -5.45
N ARG A 67 -15.11 13.21 -5.27
CA ARG A 67 -14.42 11.93 -5.05
C ARG A 67 -14.37 11.53 -3.57
N LEU A 68 -14.59 12.49 -2.67
CA LEU A 68 -14.57 12.30 -1.22
C LEU A 68 -15.97 12.11 -0.62
N VAL A 69 -17.03 12.19 -1.43
CA VAL A 69 -18.39 11.92 -0.97
C VAL A 69 -18.46 10.50 -0.41
N PHE A 70 -18.92 10.39 0.83
CA PHE A 70 -19.01 9.12 1.53
C PHE A 70 -19.99 8.18 0.82
N SER A 71 -19.57 6.92 0.68
CA SER A 71 -20.40 5.82 0.20
C SER A 71 -20.57 4.78 1.30
N HIS A 72 -21.75 4.15 1.37
CA HIS A 72 -22.00 3.02 2.26
C HIS A 72 -21.38 1.72 1.76
N GLN A 73 -20.98 1.65 0.49
CA GLN A 73 -20.29 0.49 -0.03
C GLN A 73 -18.88 0.42 0.57
N LEU A 74 -18.58 -0.72 1.19
CA LEU A 74 -17.28 -0.96 1.79
C LEU A 74 -16.19 -0.90 0.72
N LEU A 75 -15.21 -0.04 0.95
CA LEU A 75 -13.98 -0.01 0.18
C LEU A 75 -12.82 0.03 1.16
N ALA A 76 -12.08 -1.07 1.22
CA ALA A 76 -11.04 -1.30 2.19
C ALA A 76 -9.83 -1.94 1.52
N THR A 77 -8.62 -1.50 1.89
CA THR A 77 -7.37 -2.02 1.33
C THR A 77 -6.41 -2.40 2.45
N VAL A 78 -5.83 -3.59 2.35
CA VAL A 78 -4.83 -4.08 3.30
C VAL A 78 -3.50 -3.39 3.03
N LEU A 79 -2.95 -2.70 4.03
CA LEU A 79 -1.66 -2.03 3.95
C LEU A 79 -0.50 -2.91 4.40
N GLU A 80 -0.65 -3.57 5.54
CA GLU A 80 0.43 -4.32 6.17
C GLU A 80 -0.11 -5.54 6.92
N VAL A 81 0.73 -6.57 7.03
CA VAL A 81 0.47 -7.77 7.84
C VAL A 81 1.49 -7.81 8.96
N LYS A 82 1.03 -7.81 10.21
CA LYS A 82 1.90 -7.66 11.38
C LYS A 82 1.50 -8.59 12.51
N ALA A 83 2.47 -9.33 13.04
CA ALA A 83 2.30 -10.12 14.25
C ALA A 83 2.40 -9.22 15.49
N ILE A 84 1.41 -9.28 16.36
CA ILE A 84 1.36 -8.55 17.63
C ILE A 84 1.24 -9.54 18.80
N PRO A 85 2.10 -9.41 19.83
CA PRO A 85 1.99 -10.23 21.03
C PRO A 85 0.60 -10.13 21.65
N GLY A 86 -0.03 -11.27 21.95
CA GLY A 86 -1.36 -11.36 22.54
C GLY A 86 -2.51 -11.40 21.52
N LEU A 87 -2.35 -10.79 20.34
CA LEU A 87 -3.38 -10.75 19.29
C LEU A 87 -3.13 -11.71 18.12
N GLY A 88 -1.89 -12.22 18.00
CA GLY A 88 -1.48 -13.05 16.88
C GLY A 88 -1.20 -12.19 15.64
N THR A 89 -1.44 -12.74 14.46
CA THR A 89 -1.28 -11.99 13.21
C THR A 89 -2.48 -11.08 12.98
N THR A 90 -2.18 -9.80 12.76
CA THR A 90 -3.15 -8.75 12.48
C THR A 90 -2.86 -8.14 11.12
N ILE A 91 -3.85 -7.49 10.53
CA ILE A 91 -3.68 -6.69 9.32
C ILE A 91 -3.99 -5.23 9.60
N ASP A 92 -3.20 -4.33 9.04
CA ASP A 92 -3.49 -2.90 9.00
C ASP A 92 -4.24 -2.62 7.70
N THR A 93 -5.43 -2.04 7.81
CA THR A 93 -6.34 -1.80 6.68
C THR A 93 -6.74 -0.34 6.68
N ILE A 94 -6.73 0.31 5.51
CA ILE A 94 -7.39 1.60 5.35
C ILE A 94 -8.81 1.35 4.88
N LEU A 95 -9.77 1.85 5.65
CA LEU A 95 -11.16 1.94 5.26
C LEU A 95 -11.37 3.27 4.56
N ILE A 96 -11.66 3.25 3.26
CA ILE A 96 -11.93 4.45 2.46
C ILE A 96 -13.41 4.81 2.57
N ASN A 97 -14.30 3.83 2.38
CA ASN A 97 -15.75 4.00 2.44
C ASN A 97 -16.41 2.81 3.12
N GLY A 98 -17.69 2.96 3.45
CA GLY A 98 -18.51 1.97 4.13
C GLY A 98 -18.21 1.86 5.62
N THR A 99 -18.65 0.75 6.19
CA THR A 99 -18.56 0.46 7.62
C THR A 99 -18.14 -0.98 7.80
N LEU A 100 -17.29 -1.22 8.80
CA LEU A 100 -16.82 -2.53 9.20
C LEU A 100 -17.27 -2.82 10.64
N HIS A 101 -17.79 -4.02 10.89
CA HIS A 101 -18.25 -4.44 12.22
C HIS A 101 -17.40 -5.59 12.75
N GLU A 102 -17.29 -5.65 14.07
CA GLU A 102 -16.80 -6.85 14.74
C GLU A 102 -17.75 -8.02 14.44
N GLY A 103 -17.18 -9.16 14.02
CA GLY A 103 -17.96 -10.33 13.60
C GLY A 103 -18.25 -10.40 12.10
N ASP A 104 -17.90 -9.37 11.31
CA ASP A 104 -18.03 -9.44 9.85
C ASP A 104 -17.15 -10.55 9.25
N THR A 105 -17.66 -11.22 8.23
CA THR A 105 -16.91 -12.22 7.46
C THR A 105 -16.15 -11.53 6.34
N ILE A 106 -14.82 -11.50 6.45
CA ILE A 106 -13.94 -10.87 5.48
C ILE A 106 -13.33 -11.90 4.54
N ILE A 107 -13.11 -11.46 3.29
CA ILE A 107 -12.42 -12.21 2.25
C ILE A 107 -11.27 -11.34 1.76
N LEU A 108 -10.06 -11.91 1.75
CA LEU A 108 -8.85 -11.21 1.33
C LEU A 108 -7.91 -12.16 0.58
N ALA A 109 -6.99 -11.59 -0.20
CA ALA A 109 -6.02 -12.37 -0.95
C ALA A 109 -4.96 -12.98 -0.01
N GLY A 110 -4.64 -14.25 -0.20
CA GLY A 110 -3.56 -14.93 0.49
C GLY A 110 -2.57 -15.59 -0.47
N THR A 111 -1.38 -15.92 0.03
CA THR A 111 -0.29 -16.53 -0.78
C THR A 111 -0.64 -17.89 -1.37
N ASP A 112 -1.54 -18.64 -0.72
CA ASP A 112 -1.98 -19.97 -1.15
C ASP A 112 -3.40 -19.96 -1.77
N GLY A 113 -4.03 -18.79 -1.82
CA GLY A 113 -5.40 -18.61 -2.29
C GLY A 113 -6.18 -17.59 -1.43
N PRO A 114 -7.44 -17.30 -1.78
CA PRO A 114 -8.31 -16.42 -1.00
C PRO A 114 -8.51 -16.96 0.43
N ILE A 115 -8.38 -16.08 1.42
CA ILE A 115 -8.59 -16.38 2.83
C ILE A 115 -9.98 -15.86 3.21
N VAL A 116 -10.77 -16.70 3.87
CA VAL A 116 -12.07 -16.32 4.44
C VAL A 116 -11.98 -16.47 5.93
N THR A 117 -12.23 -15.39 6.66
CA THR A 117 -12.12 -15.38 8.11
C THR A 117 -13.11 -14.39 8.72
N GLN A 118 -13.39 -14.54 10.01
CA GLN A 118 -14.30 -13.66 10.73
C GLN A 118 -13.50 -12.70 11.60
N ILE A 119 -13.88 -11.42 11.58
CA ILE A 119 -13.26 -10.39 12.42
C ILE A 119 -13.52 -10.71 13.89
N ARG A 120 -12.45 -10.80 14.68
CA ARG A 120 -12.52 -10.98 16.13
C ARG A 120 -12.56 -9.64 16.86
N SER A 121 -11.75 -8.69 16.44
CA SER A 121 -11.73 -7.34 17.01
C SER A 121 -11.22 -6.32 16.01
N LEU A 122 -11.78 -5.12 16.09
CA LEU A 122 -11.31 -3.94 15.39
C LEU A 122 -10.55 -3.06 16.37
N LEU A 123 -9.33 -2.70 16.00
CA LEU A 123 -8.38 -2.03 16.87
C LEU A 123 -7.98 -0.70 16.25
N MET A 124 -8.09 0.36 17.04
CA MET A 124 -7.67 1.69 16.64
C MET A 124 -6.62 2.24 17.62
N PRO A 125 -5.67 3.05 17.13
CA PRO A 125 -4.76 3.75 18.03
C PRO A 125 -5.52 4.78 18.87
N GLN A 126 -4.99 5.06 20.05
CA GLN A 126 -5.55 6.13 20.88
C GLN A 126 -5.38 7.49 20.17
N PRO A 127 -6.41 8.36 20.22
CA PRO A 127 -6.34 9.68 19.61
C PRO A 127 -5.12 10.46 20.08
N MET A 128 -4.46 11.16 19.15
CA MET A 128 -3.28 12.01 19.40
C MET A 128 -2.08 11.27 20.02
N LYS A 129 -2.03 9.92 19.95
CA LYS A 129 -0.86 9.15 20.39
C LYS A 129 -0.06 8.61 19.23
N GLU A 130 1.25 8.63 19.40
CA GLU A 130 2.19 8.15 18.41
C GLU A 130 2.19 6.62 18.32
N LEU A 131 1.99 6.10 17.12
CA LEU A 131 1.97 4.66 16.80
C LEU A 131 3.31 3.95 17.07
N ARG A 132 4.42 4.69 17.03
CA ARG A 132 5.77 4.15 17.27
C ARG A 132 6.00 3.81 18.74
N VAL A 133 5.25 4.42 19.66
CA VAL A 133 5.27 4.11 21.09
C VAL A 133 4.27 3.00 21.35
N LYS A 134 4.66 1.99 22.13
CA LYS A 134 3.76 0.88 22.54
C LYS A 134 2.61 1.43 23.37
N ASN A 135 1.51 1.73 22.70
CA ASN A 135 0.26 2.15 23.32
C ASN A 135 -0.75 0.99 23.26
N ALA A 136 -1.66 0.97 24.24
CA ALA A 136 -2.80 0.08 24.18
C ALA A 136 -3.71 0.48 23.01
N TYR A 137 -4.14 -0.51 22.24
CA TYR A 137 -5.17 -0.30 21.23
C TYR A 137 -6.54 -0.17 21.91
N MET A 138 -7.43 0.61 21.29
CA MET A 138 -8.83 0.67 21.66
C MET A 138 -9.62 -0.29 20.78
N GLU A 139 -10.49 -1.09 21.39
CA GLU A 139 -11.40 -1.97 20.66
C GLU A 139 -12.66 -1.20 20.26
N HIS A 140 -13.09 -1.41 19.01
CA HIS A 140 -14.29 -0.83 18.45
C HIS A 140 -15.22 -1.92 17.94
N LYS A 141 -16.53 -1.78 18.21
CA LYS A 141 -17.56 -2.68 17.65
C LYS A 141 -17.86 -2.39 16.19
N GLU A 142 -17.70 -1.13 15.80
CA GLU A 142 -17.98 -0.61 14.48
C GLU A 142 -16.96 0.47 14.15
N VAL A 143 -16.45 0.46 12.92
CA VAL A 143 -15.56 1.49 12.38
C VAL A 143 -16.10 1.97 11.04
N VAL A 144 -16.34 3.28 10.95
CA VAL A 144 -16.78 3.96 9.72
C VAL A 144 -15.56 4.29 8.84
N GLY A 145 -15.76 4.41 7.53
CA GLY A 145 -14.77 4.80 6.53
C GLY A 145 -13.96 6.07 6.84
N ALA A 146 -12.98 6.34 5.98
CA ALA A 146 -11.95 7.36 6.13
C ALA A 146 -11.01 7.16 7.35
N GLN A 147 -10.78 5.91 7.77
CA GLN A 147 -9.99 5.58 8.95
C GLN A 147 -9.05 4.39 8.71
N GLY A 148 -7.89 4.41 9.37
CA GLY A 148 -7.03 3.24 9.48
C GLY A 148 -7.48 2.35 10.63
N VAL A 149 -7.75 1.08 10.34
CA VAL A 149 -8.19 0.08 11.32
C VAL A 149 -7.24 -1.10 11.30
N LYS A 150 -6.85 -1.54 12.49
CA LYS A 150 -6.13 -2.80 12.67
C LYS A 150 -7.13 -3.89 12.94
N ILE A 151 -7.11 -4.95 12.15
CA ILE A 151 -8.05 -6.06 12.22
C ILE A 151 -7.33 -7.28 12.78
N ALA A 152 -7.90 -7.88 13.82
CA ALA A 152 -7.49 -9.18 14.32
C ALA A 152 -8.48 -10.26 13.87
N ALA A 153 -7.99 -11.30 13.19
CA ALA A 153 -8.77 -12.45 12.77
C ALA A 153 -7.89 -13.71 12.75
N LYS A 154 -8.48 -14.87 12.44
CA LYS A 154 -7.71 -16.10 12.27
C LYS A 154 -7.07 -16.15 10.88
N GLU A 155 -5.93 -16.84 10.76
CA GLU A 155 -5.31 -17.22 9.48
C GLU A 155 -4.84 -16.05 8.60
N LEU A 156 -4.51 -14.91 9.24
CA LEU A 156 -4.02 -13.73 8.54
C LEU A 156 -2.51 -13.79 8.23
N GLU A 157 -1.79 -14.84 8.63
CA GLU A 157 -0.35 -15.02 8.39
C GLU A 157 0.03 -14.98 6.90
N LYS A 158 -0.90 -15.43 6.06
CA LYS A 158 -0.69 -15.59 4.61
C LYS A 158 -1.34 -14.46 3.81
N ALA A 159 -1.90 -13.45 4.47
CA ALA A 159 -2.54 -12.31 3.81
C ALA A 159 -1.54 -11.56 2.92
N ILE A 160 -2.00 -11.06 1.78
CA ILE A 160 -1.22 -10.24 0.87
C ILE A 160 -1.61 -8.78 1.05
N ALA A 161 -0.64 -7.93 1.38
CA ALA A 161 -0.83 -6.49 1.43
C ALA A 161 -0.82 -5.85 0.03
N GLY A 162 -1.58 -4.77 -0.12
CA GLY A 162 -1.78 -4.01 -1.34
C GLY A 162 -3.07 -4.34 -2.10
N LEU A 163 -3.87 -5.29 -1.61
CA LEU A 163 -5.11 -5.73 -2.24
C LEU A 163 -6.34 -5.39 -1.40
N ASN A 164 -7.51 -5.45 -2.04
CA ASN A 164 -8.76 -5.11 -1.39
C ASN A 164 -9.19 -6.18 -0.37
N LEU A 165 -9.88 -5.71 0.66
CA LEU A 165 -10.58 -6.51 1.64
C LEU A 165 -12.08 -6.39 1.37
N LEU A 166 -12.72 -7.53 1.13
CA LEU A 166 -14.15 -7.62 0.88
C LEU A 166 -14.87 -8.16 2.11
N VAL A 167 -16.14 -7.79 2.29
CA VAL A 167 -17.01 -8.32 3.36
C VAL A 167 -18.18 -9.03 2.71
N ALA A 168 -18.42 -10.29 3.11
CA ALA A 168 -19.62 -11.01 2.75
C ALA A 168 -20.76 -10.61 3.69
N GLN A 169 -21.88 -10.13 3.12
CA GLN A 169 -23.08 -9.82 3.87
C GLN A 169 -23.93 -11.07 4.09
N LYS A 170 -23.83 -12.04 3.16
CA LYS A 170 -24.53 -13.32 3.23
C LYS A 170 -23.59 -14.50 3.01
N PRO A 171 -23.90 -15.68 3.58
CA PRO A 171 -23.05 -16.86 3.43
C PRO A 171 -22.86 -17.34 1.98
N ASP A 172 -23.84 -17.13 1.11
CA ASP A 172 -23.80 -17.52 -0.31
C ASP A 172 -22.92 -16.60 -1.17
N GLU A 173 -22.62 -15.38 -0.71
CA GLU A 173 -21.72 -14.45 -1.40
C GLU A 173 -20.24 -14.84 -1.27
N VAL A 174 -19.90 -15.64 -0.26
CA VAL A 174 -18.52 -15.99 0.08
C VAL A 174 -17.78 -16.60 -1.10
N ASP A 175 -18.39 -17.51 -1.83
CA ASP A 175 -17.72 -18.18 -2.95
C ASP A 175 -17.52 -17.25 -4.16
N VAL A 176 -18.48 -16.34 -4.40
CA VAL A 176 -18.36 -15.31 -5.45
C VAL A 176 -17.22 -14.33 -5.12
N LEU A 177 -17.13 -13.89 -3.86
CA LEU A 177 -16.10 -12.96 -3.41
C LEU A 177 -14.70 -13.60 -3.40
N LYS A 178 -14.58 -14.91 -3.14
CA LYS A 178 -13.31 -15.63 -3.31
C LYS A 178 -12.82 -15.57 -4.75
N GLU A 179 -13.71 -15.82 -5.71
CA GLU A 179 -13.36 -15.74 -7.14
C GLU A 179 -12.97 -14.31 -7.54
N GLU A 180 -13.65 -13.30 -7.01
CA GLU A 180 -13.32 -11.90 -7.22
C GLU A 180 -11.91 -11.56 -6.72
N VAL A 181 -11.58 -11.91 -5.48
CA VAL A 181 -10.25 -11.72 -4.90
C VAL A 181 -9.17 -12.49 -5.68
N ALA A 182 -9.46 -13.71 -6.13
CA ALA A 182 -8.52 -14.49 -6.93
C ALA A 182 -8.27 -13.83 -8.31
N ARG A 183 -9.31 -13.27 -8.93
CA ARG A 183 -9.19 -12.51 -10.19
C ARG A 183 -8.40 -11.23 -9.99
N GLU A 184 -8.62 -10.52 -8.88
CA GLU A 184 -7.89 -9.30 -8.56
C GLU A 184 -6.39 -9.56 -8.42
N LEU A 185 -6.00 -10.58 -7.63
CA LEU A 185 -4.59 -10.98 -7.49
C LEU A 185 -3.98 -11.38 -8.84
N LYS A 186 -4.71 -12.15 -9.65
CA LYS A 186 -4.24 -12.56 -10.99
C LYS A 186 -4.07 -11.34 -11.90
N SER A 187 -4.99 -10.39 -11.86
CA SER A 187 -4.93 -9.14 -12.63
C SER A 187 -3.72 -8.32 -12.22
N ALA A 188 -3.49 -8.14 -10.93
CA ALA A 188 -2.33 -7.41 -10.40
C ALA A 188 -1.00 -8.01 -10.88
N LEU A 189 -0.89 -9.35 -10.89
CA LEU A 189 0.32 -10.04 -11.35
C LEU A 189 0.44 -10.13 -12.88
N SER A 190 -0.66 -10.02 -13.62
CA SER A 190 -0.66 -10.18 -15.09
C SER A 190 0.05 -9.07 -15.86
N SER A 191 0.22 -7.90 -15.22
CA SER A 191 0.98 -6.77 -15.77
C SER A 191 2.48 -7.06 -15.88
N ILE A 192 2.96 -8.09 -15.18
CA ILE A 192 4.39 -8.40 -15.05
C ILE A 192 4.83 -9.30 -16.21
N LYS A 193 5.71 -8.77 -17.06
CA LYS A 193 6.29 -9.51 -18.19
C LYS A 193 7.48 -10.33 -17.71
N LEU A 194 7.29 -11.65 -17.65
CA LEU A 194 8.37 -12.58 -17.33
C LEU A 194 9.21 -12.89 -18.56
N SER A 195 10.51 -13.07 -18.35
CA SER A 195 11.45 -13.56 -19.37
C SER A 195 11.64 -15.06 -19.24
N GLU A 196 12.05 -15.74 -20.31
CA GLU A 196 12.39 -17.17 -20.22
C GLU A 196 13.62 -17.43 -19.31
N ARG A 197 14.55 -16.48 -19.29
CA ARG A 197 15.77 -16.51 -18.47
C ARG A 197 15.82 -15.31 -17.55
N GLY A 198 16.22 -15.53 -16.31
CA GLY A 198 16.35 -14.46 -15.33
C GLY A 198 16.30 -14.95 -13.89
N VAL A 199 16.54 -14.02 -12.97
CA VAL A 199 16.52 -14.29 -11.53
C VAL A 199 15.11 -14.64 -11.03
N TYR A 200 15.03 -15.35 -9.90
CA TYR A 200 13.78 -15.60 -9.20
C TYR A 200 13.55 -14.50 -8.16
N VAL A 201 12.40 -13.84 -8.19
CA VAL A 201 12.12 -12.69 -7.31
C VAL A 201 11.04 -13.05 -6.30
N GLN A 202 11.26 -12.71 -5.03
CA GLN A 202 10.33 -12.99 -3.96
C GLN A 202 10.22 -11.82 -2.99
N ALA A 203 8.99 -11.44 -2.64
CA ALA A 203 8.74 -10.28 -1.79
C ALA A 203 7.59 -10.50 -0.80
N SER A 204 7.52 -9.67 0.23
CA SER A 204 6.50 -9.75 1.29
C SER A 204 5.16 -9.14 0.90
N THR A 205 5.14 -8.12 0.03
CA THR A 205 3.95 -7.37 -0.36
C THR A 205 3.91 -7.13 -1.87
N LEU A 206 2.75 -6.79 -2.42
CA LEU A 206 2.64 -6.44 -3.84
C LEU A 206 3.47 -5.19 -4.17
N GLY A 207 3.42 -4.18 -3.31
CA GLY A 207 4.17 -2.93 -3.52
C GLY A 207 5.70 -3.12 -3.47
N SER A 208 6.22 -3.96 -2.55
CA SER A 208 7.66 -4.26 -2.51
C SER A 208 8.11 -5.11 -3.69
N LEU A 209 7.25 -5.99 -4.19
CA LEU A 209 7.48 -6.73 -5.43
C LEU A 209 7.59 -5.78 -6.63
N GLU A 210 6.61 -4.89 -6.81
CA GLU A 210 6.58 -3.93 -7.92
C GLU A 210 7.82 -3.04 -7.93
N ALA A 211 8.20 -2.48 -6.77
CA ALA A 211 9.38 -1.64 -6.63
C ALA A 211 10.67 -2.39 -6.99
N LEU A 212 10.82 -3.64 -6.52
CA LEU A 212 11.99 -4.46 -6.84
C LEU A 212 12.05 -4.82 -8.33
N LEU A 213 10.91 -5.16 -8.95
CA LEU A 213 10.86 -5.47 -10.38
C LEU A 213 11.17 -4.24 -11.25
N GLU A 214 10.72 -3.06 -10.86
CA GLU A 214 11.05 -1.81 -11.57
C GLU A 214 12.54 -1.47 -11.46
N PHE A 215 13.14 -1.69 -10.29
CA PHE A 215 14.59 -1.56 -10.10
C PHE A 215 15.35 -2.53 -11.02
N LEU A 216 14.98 -3.81 -11.03
CA LEU A 216 15.61 -4.82 -11.90
C LEU A 216 15.46 -4.48 -13.39
N ARG A 217 14.29 -3.98 -13.80
CA ARG A 217 14.03 -3.53 -15.18
C ARG A 217 14.96 -2.38 -15.57
N THR A 218 15.12 -1.39 -14.69
CA THR A 218 16.01 -0.25 -14.91
C THR A 218 17.49 -0.68 -14.94
N SER A 219 17.86 -1.64 -14.10
CA SER A 219 19.19 -2.27 -14.09
C SER A 219 19.42 -3.28 -15.22
N LYS A 220 18.44 -3.50 -16.10
CA LYS A 220 18.49 -4.48 -17.21
C LYS A 220 18.74 -5.92 -16.75
N ILE A 221 18.26 -6.27 -15.56
CA ILE A 221 18.33 -7.62 -15.01
C ILE A 221 16.99 -8.32 -15.30
N PRO A 222 16.97 -9.39 -16.11
CA PRO A 222 15.74 -10.11 -16.39
C PRO A 222 15.34 -10.99 -15.21
N TYR A 223 14.04 -11.21 -15.05
CA TYR A 223 13.46 -12.11 -14.04
C TYR A 223 12.58 -13.15 -14.72
N SER A 224 12.70 -14.40 -14.29
CA SER A 224 12.01 -15.55 -14.91
C SER A 224 10.77 -15.97 -14.14
N ALA A 225 10.73 -15.70 -12.84
CA ALA A 225 9.61 -16.03 -11.98
C ALA A 225 9.53 -15.08 -10.80
N ILE A 226 8.30 -14.91 -10.32
CA ILE A 226 7.97 -14.04 -9.19
C ILE A 226 7.08 -14.81 -8.21
N ARG A 227 7.17 -14.46 -6.93
CA ARG A 227 6.27 -14.97 -5.90
C ARG A 227 6.12 -13.99 -4.74
N ILE A 228 4.96 -14.00 -4.09
CA ILE A 228 4.71 -13.29 -2.83
C ILE A 228 4.71 -14.30 -1.68
N GLY A 229 5.36 -13.96 -0.57
CA GLY A 229 5.44 -14.79 0.65
C GLY A 229 6.82 -15.44 0.86
N PRO A 230 6.96 -16.33 1.87
CA PRO A 230 8.26 -16.92 2.25
C PRO A 230 8.84 -17.82 1.17
N VAL A 231 10.17 -17.84 1.06
CA VAL A 231 10.91 -18.70 0.14
C VAL A 231 10.79 -20.13 0.63
N VAL A 232 10.29 -21.04 -0.21
CA VAL A 232 10.19 -22.47 0.12
C VAL A 232 11.03 -23.32 -0.84
N LYS A 233 11.26 -24.59 -0.49
CA LYS A 233 12.04 -25.55 -1.32
C LYS A 233 11.64 -25.57 -2.81
N ARG A 234 10.34 -25.42 -3.12
CA ARG A 234 9.86 -25.35 -4.51
C ARG A 234 10.41 -24.14 -5.27
N ASP A 235 10.56 -23.00 -4.60
CA ASP A 235 11.12 -21.78 -5.19
C ASP A 235 12.62 -22.00 -5.49
N VAL A 236 13.34 -22.66 -4.57
CA VAL A 236 14.75 -23.08 -4.77
C VAL A 236 14.91 -24.03 -5.95
N MET A 237 14.04 -25.03 -6.08
CA MET A 237 14.06 -25.96 -7.22
C MET A 237 13.82 -25.26 -8.57
N LYS A 238 12.95 -24.25 -8.60
CA LYS A 238 12.72 -23.46 -9.82
C LYS A 238 13.93 -22.60 -10.16
N ALA A 239 14.53 -21.95 -9.17
CA ALA A 239 15.73 -21.13 -9.38
C ALA A 239 16.92 -22.00 -9.82
N SER A 240 17.07 -23.21 -9.29
CA SER A 240 18.17 -24.11 -9.67
C SER A 240 18.11 -24.58 -11.12
N ALA A 241 16.93 -24.58 -11.76
CA ALA A 241 16.82 -24.89 -13.18
C ALA A 241 17.62 -23.91 -14.07
N MET A 242 17.89 -22.70 -13.59
CA MET A 242 18.74 -21.75 -14.31
C MET A 242 20.23 -22.16 -14.32
N LEU A 243 20.69 -23.05 -13.42
CA LEU A 243 22.08 -23.52 -13.41
C LEU A 243 22.47 -24.22 -14.72
N GLU A 244 21.52 -24.87 -15.37
CA GLU A 244 21.74 -25.58 -16.65
C GLU A 244 21.81 -24.61 -17.85
N HIS A 245 21.31 -23.39 -17.70
CA HIS A 245 21.23 -22.40 -18.77
C HIS A 245 22.23 -21.26 -18.59
N ASP A 246 22.15 -20.57 -17.46
CA ASP A 246 23.00 -19.44 -17.13
C ASP A 246 23.12 -19.33 -15.60
N SER A 247 24.29 -19.74 -15.09
CA SER A 247 24.54 -19.86 -13.66
C SER A 247 24.45 -18.52 -12.92
N GLN A 248 24.61 -17.40 -13.61
CA GLN A 248 24.46 -16.07 -13.00
C GLN A 248 23.00 -15.79 -12.58
N TYR A 249 22.03 -16.39 -13.28
CA TYR A 249 20.60 -16.22 -13.00
C TYR A 249 20.02 -17.26 -12.03
N ALA A 250 20.83 -18.23 -11.58
CA ALA A 250 20.46 -19.18 -10.53
C ALA A 250 20.48 -18.54 -9.13
N THR A 251 19.86 -17.36 -9.00
CA THR A 251 19.82 -16.54 -7.79
C THR A 251 18.37 -16.23 -7.43
N ILE A 252 18.06 -16.32 -6.14
CA ILE A 252 16.79 -15.86 -5.57
C ILE A 252 17.01 -14.51 -4.91
N LEU A 253 16.27 -13.49 -5.36
CA LEU A 253 16.20 -12.18 -4.74
C LEU A 253 15.01 -12.15 -3.79
N ALA A 254 15.28 -12.34 -2.49
CA ALA A 254 14.29 -12.40 -1.42
C ALA A 254 14.26 -11.08 -0.64
N PHE A 255 13.20 -10.29 -0.79
CA PHE A 255 13.02 -9.00 -0.13
C PHE A 255 12.03 -9.09 1.02
N ASP A 256 12.50 -8.85 2.24
CA ASP A 256 11.69 -8.82 3.47
C ASP A 256 10.86 -10.10 3.72
N VAL A 257 11.39 -11.26 3.29
CA VAL A 257 10.74 -12.56 3.47
C VAL A 257 11.64 -13.53 4.20
N LYS A 258 11.03 -14.43 4.97
CA LYS A 258 11.75 -15.54 5.60
C LYS A 258 12.08 -16.63 4.57
N VAL A 259 13.22 -17.27 4.76
CA VAL A 259 13.60 -18.51 4.05
C VAL A 259 13.21 -19.69 4.93
N MET A 260 12.43 -20.62 4.37
CA MET A 260 11.90 -21.81 5.05
C MET A 260 12.48 -23.11 4.51
#